data_AF-A0AAV2I4A3-F1
#
_entry.id   AF-A0AAV2I4A3-F1
#
_cell.length_a   1.000
_cell.length_b   1.000
_cell.length_c   1.000
_cell.angle_alpha   90.00
_cell.angle_beta   90.00
_cell.angle_gamma   90.00
#
_symmetry.space_group_name_H-M   'P 1'
#
loop_
_entity.id
_entity.type
_entity.pdbx_description
1 polymer ?
#
loop_
_entity_poly.entity_id
_entity_poly.type
_entity_poly.pdbx_seq_one_letter_code
_entity_poly.pdbx_strand_id
1 'polypeptide(L)' 'GRNVALRQLATQSSQYTGIPGLNTNASNAVDGDTSPYLHQNSCTHTQPGAPPYPTWTVTFTHLYLITRFILYNRQSYTSM' A
#
# COMPACT_ATOMS: atom_id res chain seq x y z
N GLY A 1 11.29 -16.85 3.47
CA GLY A 1 10.39 -16.75 4.64
C GLY A 1 8.96 -16.61 4.15
N ARG A 2 7.96 -16.99 4.96
CA ARG A 2 6.54 -16.82 4.63
C ARG A 2 6.13 -15.35 4.78
N ASN A 3 5.48 -14.77 3.77
CA ASN A 3 4.88 -13.44 3.89
C ASN A 3 3.60 -13.54 4.74
N VAL A 4 3.66 -13.06 5.98
CA VAL A 4 2.51 -13.06 6.91
C VAL A 4 1.65 -11.80 6.79
N ALA A 5 2.06 -10.81 5.98
CA ALA A 5 1.27 -9.61 5.69
C ALA A 5 0.23 -9.84 4.58
N LEU A 6 0.42 -10.86 3.72
CA LEU A 6 -0.48 -11.17 2.61
C LEU A 6 -1.94 -11.28 3.07
N ARG A 7 -2.81 -10.46 2.46
CA ARG A 7 -4.25 -10.36 2.71
C ARG A 7 -4.66 -10.00 4.14
N GLN A 8 -3.73 -9.49 4.95
CA GLN A 8 -4.08 -8.93 6.24
C GLN A 8 -4.85 -7.62 6.09
N LEU A 9 -5.55 -7.24 7.16
CA LEU A 9 -6.25 -5.96 7.18
C LEU A 9 -5.23 -4.82 7.13
N ALA A 10 -5.38 -3.94 6.14
CA ALA A 10 -4.58 -2.74 5.99
C ALA A 10 -5.45 -1.50 6.03
N THR A 11 -4.98 -0.46 6.69
CA THR A 11 -5.60 0.86 6.73
C THR A 11 -4.58 1.94 6.41
N GLN A 12 -5.06 3.09 5.99
CA GLN A 12 -4.21 4.27 5.75
C GLN A 12 -4.92 5.51 6.25
N SER A 13 -4.15 6.54 6.58
CA SER A 13 -4.63 7.77 7.19
C SER A 13 -5.68 8.51 6.34
N SER A 14 -5.57 8.39 5.03
CA SER A 14 -6.53 8.92 4.04
C SER A 14 -6.38 8.14 2.74
N GLN A 15 -7.43 8.05 1.93
CA GLN A 15 -7.36 7.45 0.60
C GLN A 15 -7.44 8.54 -0.46
N TYR A 16 -6.51 8.54 -1.42
CA TYR A 16 -6.55 9.44 -2.56
C TYR A 16 -7.66 9.07 -3.53
N THR A 17 -8.53 10.02 -3.85
CA THR A 17 -9.68 9.83 -4.75
C THR A 17 -9.67 10.77 -5.95
N GLY A 18 -8.55 11.46 -6.21
CA GLY A 18 -8.45 12.50 -7.24
C GLY A 18 -8.40 12.01 -8.70
N ILE A 19 -8.28 10.70 -8.95
CA ILE A 19 -8.31 10.11 -10.30
C ILE A 19 -9.46 9.10 -10.37
N PRO A 20 -10.53 9.37 -11.14
CA PRO A 20 -11.62 8.42 -11.34
C PRO A 20 -11.11 7.07 -11.89
N GLY A 21 -11.59 5.97 -11.32
CA GLY A 21 -11.22 4.62 -11.75
C GLY A 21 -9.88 4.10 -11.22
N LEU A 22 -9.11 4.92 -10.48
CA LEU A 22 -7.87 4.49 -9.85
C LEU A 22 -8.14 3.85 -8.48
N ASN A 23 -7.63 2.63 -8.26
CA ASN A 23 -7.67 1.98 -6.96
C ASN A 23 -6.40 2.31 -6.15
N THR A 24 -6.59 2.97 -5.02
CA THR A 24 -5.52 3.44 -4.11
C THR A 24 -5.70 2.91 -2.69
N ASN A 25 -6.49 1.84 -2.52
CA ASN A 25 -6.82 1.29 -1.21
C ASN A 25 -5.58 0.80 -0.45
N ALA A 26 -5.60 0.92 0.88
CA ALA A 26 -4.52 0.43 1.74
C ALA A 26 -4.21 -1.07 1.55
N SER A 27 -5.23 -1.88 1.22
CA SER A 27 -5.08 -3.33 0.98
C SER A 27 -4.13 -3.68 -0.16
N ASN A 28 -3.88 -2.75 -1.08
CA ASN A 28 -3.01 -2.98 -2.23
C ASN A 28 -1.57 -3.30 -1.80
N ALA A 29 -1.07 -2.73 -0.68
CA ALA A 29 0.28 -3.07 -0.18
C ALA A 29 0.41 -4.50 0.40
N VAL A 30 -0.71 -5.24 0.48
CA VAL A 30 -0.77 -6.61 1.02
C VAL A 30 -1.54 -7.57 0.10
N ASP A 31 -1.76 -7.21 -1.16
CA ASP A 31 -2.53 -8.03 -2.13
C ASP A 31 -1.68 -9.17 -2.75
N GLY A 32 -0.36 -9.06 -2.68
CA GLY A 32 0.60 -10.03 -3.23
C GLY A 32 1.19 -9.66 -4.59
N ASP A 33 0.81 -8.52 -5.15
CA ASP A 33 1.38 -7.95 -6.36
C ASP A 33 2.38 -6.83 -5.99
N THR A 34 3.54 -6.85 -6.63
CA THR A 34 4.66 -5.91 -6.36
C THR A 34 4.85 -4.92 -7.49
N SER A 35 3.86 -4.83 -8.38
CA SER A 35 3.76 -3.89 -9.48
C SER A 35 3.98 -2.46 -8.99
N PRO A 36 5.06 -1.78 -9.43
CA PRO A 36 5.45 -0.50 -8.86
C PRO A 36 4.68 0.69 -9.46
N TYR A 37 3.81 0.44 -10.43
CA TYR A 37 3.11 1.50 -11.17
C TYR A 37 1.70 1.71 -10.64
N LEU A 38 1.40 2.94 -10.21
CA LEU A 38 0.11 3.30 -9.60
C LEU A 38 -1.11 2.91 -10.47
N HIS A 39 -1.01 3.07 -11.79
CA HIS A 39 -2.10 2.75 -12.73
C HIS A 39 -2.38 1.25 -12.88
N GLN A 40 -1.53 0.37 -12.33
CA GLN A 40 -1.76 -1.07 -12.26
C GLN A 40 -2.62 -1.46 -11.05
N ASN A 41 -3.14 -0.50 -10.27
CA ASN A 41 -4.09 -0.71 -9.19
C ASN A 41 -3.60 -1.59 -8.02
N SER A 42 -2.27 -1.73 -7.86
CA SER A 42 -1.62 -2.47 -6.77
C SER A 42 -0.71 -1.60 -5.89
N CYS A 43 -0.76 -0.27 -6.05
CA CYS A 43 -0.14 0.67 -5.11
C CYS A 43 -1.18 1.27 -4.15
N THR A 44 -0.76 1.64 -2.94
CA THR A 44 -1.55 2.50 -2.03
C THR A 44 -1.32 3.98 -2.37
N HIS A 45 -2.22 4.87 -1.94
CA HIS A 45 -2.00 6.32 -2.07
C HIS A 45 -2.83 7.10 -1.05
N THR A 46 -2.16 7.91 -0.23
CA THR A 46 -2.81 8.84 0.69
C THR A 46 -3.15 10.18 0.02
N GLN A 47 -4.12 10.91 0.56
CA GLN A 47 -4.46 12.23 0.03
C GLN A 47 -3.30 13.22 0.25
N PRO A 48 -2.88 14.00 -0.77
CA PRO A 48 -1.90 15.06 -0.58
C PRO A 48 -2.40 16.12 0.41
N GLY A 49 -1.54 16.52 1.35
CA GLY A 49 -1.81 17.62 2.28
C GLY A 49 -2.80 17.32 3.41
N ALA A 50 -3.38 16.12 3.49
CA ALA A 50 -4.27 15.74 4.60
C ALA A 50 -4.31 14.22 4.86
N PRO A 51 -4.02 13.76 6.09
CA PRO A 51 -3.45 14.50 7.22
C PRO A 51 -1.98 14.91 6.98
N PRO A 52 -1.40 15.82 7.80
CA PRO A 52 -0.01 16.26 7.64
C PRO A 52 1.02 15.13 7.79
N TYR A 53 0.65 14.05 8.46
CA TYR A 53 1.49 12.86 8.65
C TYR A 53 0.78 11.64 8.05
N PRO A 54 1.02 11.32 6.76
CA PRO A 54 0.39 10.18 6.13
C PRO A 54 0.92 8.88 6.76
N THR A 55 0.01 7.97 7.09
CA THR A 55 0.36 6.67 7.67
C THR A 55 -0.33 5.53 6.92
N TRP A 56 0.31 4.37 6.96
CA TRP A 56 -0.26 3.10 6.54
C TRP A 56 0.02 2.06 7.62
N THR A 57 -0.98 1.25 7.95
CA THR A 57 -0.93 0.29 9.04
C THR A 57 -1.44 -1.05 8.55
N VAL A 58 -0.73 -2.13 8.89
CA VAL A 58 -1.23 -3.50 8.76
C VAL A 58 -1.53 -4.07 10.14
N THR A 59 -2.72 -4.63 10.29
CA THR A 59 -3.16 -5.29 11.52
C THR A 59 -3.06 -6.79 11.34
N PHE A 60 -2.25 -7.43 12.19
CA PHE A 60 -2.15 -8.88 12.23
C PHE A 60 -3.16 -9.46 13.23
N THR A 61 -3.94 -10.44 12.81
CA THR A 61 -4.91 -11.16 13.66
C THR A 61 -4.25 -12.09 14.69
N HIS A 62 -2.96 -12.37 14.52
CA HIS A 62 -2.18 -13.26 15.38
C HIS A 62 -0.83 -12.60 15.68
N LEU A 63 -0.20 -13.03 16.77
CA LEU A 63 1.17 -12.62 17.09
C LEU A 63 2.15 -13.35 16.16
N TYR A 64 3.03 -12.58 15.52
CA TYR A 64 4.08 -13.08 14.66
C TYR A 64 5.44 -12.59 15.14
N LEU A 65 6.42 -13.49 15.16
CA LEU A 65 7.83 -13.07 15.22
C LEU A 65 8.25 -12.59 13.84
N ILE A 66 8.29 -11.28 13.64
CA ILE A 66 8.71 -10.67 12.37
C ILE A 66 10.23 -10.54 12.35
N THR A 67 10.88 -11.16 11.37
CA THR A 67 12.34 -11.11 11.20
C THR A 67 12.80 -10.24 10.04
N ARG A 68 11.87 -9.83 9.16
CA ARG A 68 12.18 -9.01 7.99
C ARG A 68 10.95 -8.22 7.52
N PHE A 69 11.19 -6.98 7.11
CA PHE A 69 10.27 -6.18 6.33
C PHE A 69 10.82 -6.02 4.90
N ILE A 70 9.93 -6.04 3.91
CA ILE A 70 10.26 -5.77 2.50
C ILE A 70 9.25 -4.72 2.03
N LEU A 71 9.76 -3.59 1.55
CA LEU A 71 8.95 -2.48 1.04
C LEU A 71 9.20 -2.35 -0.46
N TYR A 72 8.13 -2.37 -1.25
CA TYR A 72 8.17 -2.09 -2.68
C TYR A 72 7.71 -0.65 -2.88
N ASN A 73 8.61 0.20 -3.38
CA ASN A 73 8.29 1.61 -3.60
C ASN A 73 7.62 1.79 -4.97
N ARG A 74 6.76 2.80 -5.07
CA ARG A 74 6.20 3.24 -6.35
C ARG A 74 7.31 3.70 -7.28
N GLN A 75 7.28 3.26 -8.53
CA GLN A 75 8.13 3.76 -9.59
C GLN A 75 7.48 4.98 -10.25
N SER A 76 8.28 6.03 -10.45
CA SER A 76 7.87 7.19 -11.23
C SER A 76 7.58 6.78 -12.68
N TYR A 77 6.57 7.41 -13.28
CA TYR A 77 6.35 7.29 -14.71
C TYR A 77 7.45 8.10 -15.42
N THR A 78 8.45 7.43 -15.99
CA THR A 78 9.31 8.06 -17.01
C THR A 78 8.58 7.88 -18.34
N SER A 79 8.05 8.97 -18.89
CA SER A 79 7.63 9.00 -20.29
C SER A 79 8.81 8.55 -21.16
N MET A 80 8.62 7.49 -21.95
CA MET A 80 9.46 7.25 -23.13
C MET A 80 9.13 8.28 -24.21
#